data_AF-A0A430URT8-F1
#
_entry.id   AF-A0A430URT8-F1
#
_cell.length_a   1.000
_cell.length_b   1.000
_cell.length_c   1.000
_cell.angle_alpha   90.00
_cell.angle_beta   90.00
_cell.angle_gamma   90.00
#
_symmetry.space_group_name_H-M   'P 1'
#
loop_
_entity.id
_entity.type
_entity.pdbx_description
1 polymer ?
#
loop_
_entity_poly.entity_id
_entity_poly.type
_entity_poly.pdbx_seq_one_letter_code
_entity_poly.pdbx_strand_id
1 'polypeptide(L)'
;MKRRKNGEGLIRQRKDGRWEVRVRARGRTYYAYADSWERALERRAELLLRAGREAGEEMAYRVRLGEWIAGYIAERSQHVRPNTAARYRAYAKLLEPLAHLPLAALSVARLEAFYAELSGRIGQSHLAHLRSFLKAALRKAVRYGYLQHSPAEVAVAHRLA
;
A
#
# COMPACT_ATOMS: atom_id res chain seq x y z
N MET A 1 -18.41 6.15 19.39
CA MET A 1 -17.11 6.56 18.83
C MET A 1 -17.07 6.14 17.36
N LYS A 2 -17.59 6.98 16.44
CA LYS A 2 -18.09 6.55 15.13
C LYS A 2 -17.52 7.42 14.00
N ARG A 3 -17.09 6.73 12.93
CA ARG A 3 -16.72 7.15 11.56
C ARG A 3 -15.33 7.80 11.38
N ARG A 4 -14.37 6.97 10.98
CA ARG A 4 -13.25 7.40 10.13
C ARG A 4 -13.70 7.28 8.67
N LYS A 5 -14.05 8.41 8.04
CA LYS A 5 -14.33 8.53 6.60
C LYS A 5 -13.28 9.47 6.01
N ASN A 6 -12.55 8.97 5.02
CA ASN A 6 -11.66 9.71 4.10
C ASN A 6 -10.37 10.31 4.69
N GLY A 7 -9.23 9.66 4.43
CA GLY A 7 -8.02 10.41 4.09
C GLY A 7 -6.86 10.46 5.09
N GLU A 8 -6.80 9.60 6.12
CA GLU A 8 -5.60 9.45 6.96
C GLU A 8 -4.48 8.65 6.25
N GLY A 9 -4.16 9.04 5.02
CA GLY A 9 -2.91 8.67 4.36
C GLY A 9 -1.90 9.80 4.48
N LEU A 10 -0.61 9.47 4.59
CA LEU A 10 0.49 10.44 4.49
C LEU A 10 0.62 10.97 3.06
N ILE A 11 0.00 10.30 2.09
CA ILE A 11 -0.16 10.75 0.72
C ILE A 11 -1.63 10.54 0.32
N ARG A 12 -2.29 11.60 -0.14
CA ARG A 12 -3.68 11.54 -0.63
C ARG A 12 -3.82 12.21 -1.99
N GLN A 13 -4.69 11.68 -2.84
CA GLN A 13 -5.08 12.39 -4.06
C GLN A 13 -6.13 13.46 -3.73
N ARG A 14 -5.93 14.66 -4.26
CA ARG A 14 -6.83 15.80 -4.13
C ARG A 14 -7.88 15.77 -5.25
N LYS A 15 -8.93 16.60 -5.09
CA LYS A 15 -10.02 16.75 -6.08
C LYS A 15 -9.53 17.26 -7.45
N ASP A 16 -8.41 17.99 -7.47
CA ASP A 16 -7.77 18.53 -8.67
C ASP A 16 -6.77 17.55 -9.32
N GLY A 17 -6.75 16.29 -8.90
CA GLY A 17 -5.89 15.25 -9.46
C GLY A 17 -4.46 15.22 -8.90
N ARG A 18 -4.00 16.30 -8.25
CA ARG A 18 -2.69 16.38 -7.60
C ARG A 18 -2.63 15.52 -6.33
N TRP A 19 -1.46 15.06 -5.99
CA TRP A 19 -1.17 14.35 -4.75
C TRP A 19 -0.67 15.32 -3.69
N GLU A 20 -1.23 15.23 -2.49
CA GLU A 20 -0.74 15.92 -1.30
C GLU A 20 -0.01 14.92 -0.41
N VAL A 21 1.21 15.27 -0.04
CA VAL A 21 2.08 14.54 0.86
C VAL A 21 2.16 15.30 2.18
N ARG A 22 2.01 14.59 3.29
CA ARG A 22 2.04 15.13 4.65
C ARG A 22 3.01 14.33 5.51
N VAL A 23 3.96 15.01 6.13
CA VAL A 23 4.90 14.41 7.10
C VAL A 23 4.81 15.17 8.42
N ARG A 24 4.60 14.46 9.53
CA ARG A 24 4.59 15.06 10.88
C ARG A 24 5.86 14.67 11.66
N ALA A 25 6.60 15.66 12.13
CA ALA A 25 7.81 15.49 12.92
C ALA A 25 8.02 16.61 13.93
N ARG A 26 8.42 16.24 15.16
CA ARG A 26 8.74 17.19 16.25
C ARG A 26 7.68 18.29 16.43
N GLY A 27 6.40 17.89 16.45
CA GLY A 27 5.26 18.83 16.58
C GLY A 27 4.90 19.63 15.33
N ARG A 28 5.73 19.60 14.27
CA ARG A 28 5.51 20.32 13.01
C ARG A 28 4.98 19.40 11.92
N THR A 29 4.26 19.98 10.96
CA THR A 29 3.73 19.28 9.79
C THR A 29 4.31 19.89 8.53
N TYR A 30 4.87 19.05 7.67
CA TYR A 30 5.46 19.39 6.39
C TYR A 30 4.52 18.91 5.28
N TYR A 31 4.39 19.72 4.23
CA TYR A 31 3.54 19.43 3.08
C TYR A 31 4.35 19.49 1.79
N ALA A 32 4.01 18.61 0.84
CA ALA A 32 4.48 18.69 -0.52
C ALA A 32 3.35 18.29 -1.47
N TYR A 33 3.46 18.74 -2.71
CA TYR A 33 2.49 18.43 -3.75
C TYR A 33 3.20 17.78 -4.93
N ALA A 34 2.49 16.88 -5.58
CA ALA A 34 2.97 16.18 -6.75
C ALA A 34 1.86 16.00 -7.78
N ASP A 35 2.23 15.95 -9.05
CA ASP A 35 1.36 15.66 -10.18
C ASP A 35 1.14 14.15 -10.37
N SER A 36 2.08 13.33 -9.90
CA SER A 36 2.00 11.88 -9.94
C SER A 36 2.20 11.25 -8.55
N TRP A 37 1.74 10.00 -8.41
CA TRP A 37 1.97 9.22 -7.19
C TRP A 37 3.46 9.00 -6.94
N GLU A 38 4.23 8.70 -7.99
CA GLU A 38 5.67 8.50 -7.90
C GLU A 38 6.39 9.76 -7.40
N ARG A 39 6.06 10.92 -7.98
CA ARG A 39 6.55 12.22 -7.48
C ARG A 39 6.12 12.46 -6.04
N ALA A 40 4.91 12.04 -5.65
CA ALA A 40 4.45 12.15 -4.27
C ALA A 40 5.32 11.30 -3.32
N LEU A 41 5.73 10.09 -3.74
CA LEU A 41 6.63 9.24 -2.96
C LEU A 41 8.03 9.88 -2.83
N GLU A 42 8.58 10.42 -3.92
CA GLU A 42 9.87 11.14 -3.92
C GLU A 42 9.82 12.36 -2.98
N ARG A 43 8.82 13.22 -3.15
CA ARG A 43 8.60 14.40 -2.30
C ARG A 43 8.45 14.01 -0.83
N ARG A 44 7.87 12.85 -0.55
CA ARG A 44 7.74 12.35 0.83
C ARG A 44 9.10 12.00 1.43
N ALA A 45 9.99 11.36 0.66
CA ALA A 45 11.35 11.08 1.09
C ALA A 45 12.12 12.39 1.38
N GLU A 46 12.02 13.39 0.49
CA GLU A 46 12.61 14.72 0.69
C GLU A 46 12.11 15.39 1.99
N LEU A 47 10.80 15.34 2.24
CA LEU A 47 10.22 15.93 3.45
C LEU A 47 10.69 15.25 4.74
N LEU A 48 10.99 13.96 4.69
CA LEU A 48 11.48 13.21 5.85
C LEU A 48 12.92 13.55 6.18
N LEU A 49 13.77 13.66 5.15
CA LEU A 49 15.14 14.18 5.30
C LEU A 49 15.11 15.60 5.90
N ARG A 50 14.27 16.48 5.34
CA ARG A 50 14.08 17.85 5.86
C ARG A 50 13.54 17.89 7.30
N ALA A 51 12.78 16.87 7.69
CA ALA A 51 12.26 16.73 9.05
C ALA A 51 13.30 16.18 10.05
N GLY A 52 14.55 15.96 9.63
CA GLY A 52 15.61 15.41 10.48
C GLY A 52 15.31 13.98 10.92
N ARG A 53 14.60 13.22 10.07
CA ARG A 53 14.28 11.81 10.26
C ARG A 53 15.12 11.01 9.28
N GLU A 54 15.95 10.09 9.76
CA GLU A 54 16.56 9.10 8.88
C GLU A 54 15.45 8.26 8.23
N ALA A 55 15.51 8.11 6.91
CA ALA A 55 14.41 7.60 6.11
C ALA A 55 14.12 6.09 6.33
N GLY A 56 14.83 5.41 7.22
CA GLY A 56 14.91 3.95 7.24
C GLY A 56 13.81 3.21 8.02
N GLU A 57 13.44 3.64 9.22
CA GLU A 57 12.63 2.79 10.11
C GLU A 57 11.25 3.37 10.44
N GLU A 58 11.14 4.67 10.73
CA GLU A 58 9.85 5.30 11.06
C GLU A 58 8.88 5.34 9.85
N MET A 59 9.37 5.00 8.65
CA MET A 59 8.67 5.04 7.37
C MET A 59 7.70 3.89 7.17
N ALA A 60 8.18 2.67 7.42
CA ALA A 60 7.47 1.43 7.16
C ALA A 60 6.30 1.25 8.15
N TYR A 61 6.45 1.82 9.36
CA TYR A 61 5.42 1.81 10.40
C TYR A 61 4.24 2.77 10.14
N ARG A 62 4.37 3.71 9.20
CA ARG A 62 3.35 4.77 9.03
C ARG A 62 2.50 4.65 7.77
N VAL A 63 3.01 4.05 6.70
CA VAL A 63 2.21 3.81 5.48
C VAL A 63 1.36 2.57 5.69
N ARG A 64 0.04 2.70 5.57
CA ARG A 64 -0.87 1.56 5.65
C ARG A 64 -0.95 0.82 4.31
N LEU A 65 -1.18 -0.49 4.35
CA LEU A 65 -1.32 -1.31 3.16
C LEU A 65 -2.40 -0.74 2.21
N GLY A 66 -3.55 -0.33 2.73
CA GLY A 66 -4.64 0.20 1.91
C GLY A 66 -4.26 1.48 1.16
N GLU A 67 -3.52 2.38 1.82
CA GLU A 67 -3.01 3.61 1.20
C GLU A 67 -1.99 3.29 0.10
N TRP A 68 -1.05 2.40 0.40
CA TRP A 68 -0.05 1.93 -0.57
C TRP A 68 -0.71 1.30 -1.80
N ILE A 69 -1.67 0.40 -1.59
CA ILE A 69 -2.41 -0.27 -2.67
C ILE A 69 -3.22 0.73 -3.49
N ALA A 70 -3.88 1.70 -2.86
CA ALA A 70 -4.62 2.73 -3.58
C ALA A 70 -3.72 3.55 -4.51
N GLY A 71 -2.57 4.00 -4.01
CA GLY A 71 -1.57 4.72 -4.81
C GLY A 71 -0.99 3.87 -5.94
N TYR A 72 -0.64 2.61 -5.63
CA TYR A 72 -0.17 1.64 -6.62
C TYR A 72 -1.19 1.42 -7.75
N ILE A 73 -2.48 1.30 -7.42
CA ILE A 73 -3.54 1.14 -8.42
C ILE A 73 -3.70 2.39 -9.26
N ALA A 74 -3.71 3.58 -8.64
CA ALA A 74 -3.88 4.84 -9.35
C ALA A 74 -2.80 5.01 -10.43
N GLU A 75 -1.55 4.75 -10.07
CA GLU A 75 -0.41 4.79 -10.98
C GLU A 75 -0.50 3.72 -12.08
N ARG A 76 -0.77 2.46 -11.71
CA ARG A 76 -0.88 1.37 -12.68
C ARG A 76 -2.04 1.59 -13.66
N SER A 77 -3.14 2.18 -13.20
CA SER A 77 -4.35 2.44 -14.01
C SER A 77 -4.10 3.40 -15.16
N GLN A 78 -3.06 4.24 -15.10
CA GLN A 78 -2.67 5.12 -16.22
C GLN A 78 -2.05 4.35 -17.39
N HIS A 79 -1.56 3.13 -17.14
CA HIS A 79 -0.76 2.35 -18.08
C HIS A 79 -1.40 1.02 -18.49
N VAL A 80 -2.60 0.70 -17.98
CA VAL A 80 -3.28 -0.57 -18.25
C VAL A 80 -4.71 -0.34 -18.76
N ARG A 81 -5.24 -1.34 -19.46
CA ARG A 81 -6.62 -1.31 -19.97
C ARG A 81 -7.63 -1.14 -18.83
N PRO A 82 -8.78 -0.49 -19.06
CA PRO A 82 -9.81 -0.24 -18.02
C PRO A 82 -10.26 -1.49 -17.27
N ASN A 83 -10.38 -2.63 -17.95
CA ASN A 83 -10.74 -3.91 -17.32
C ASN A 83 -9.67 -4.40 -16.33
N THR A 84 -8.39 -4.23 -16.65
CA THR A 84 -7.28 -4.55 -15.74
C THR A 84 -7.32 -3.66 -14.50
N ALA A 85 -7.57 -2.36 -14.68
CA ALA A 85 -7.74 -1.42 -13.56
C ALA A 85 -8.94 -1.78 -12.67
N ALA A 86 -10.05 -2.23 -13.28
CA ALA A 86 -11.22 -2.72 -12.53
C ALA A 86 -10.90 -3.97 -11.69
N ARG A 87 -10.11 -4.91 -12.24
CA ARG A 87 -9.63 -6.09 -11.49
C ARG A 87 -8.75 -5.69 -10.30
N TYR A 88 -7.83 -4.74 -10.47
CA TYR A 88 -7.03 -4.26 -9.36
C TYR A 88 -7.87 -3.64 -8.24
N ARG A 89 -8.92 -2.87 -8.58
CA ARG A 89 -9.87 -2.36 -7.59
C ARG A 89 -10.63 -3.48 -6.87
N ALA A 90 -10.96 -4.58 -7.56
CA ALA A 90 -11.54 -5.75 -6.92
C ALA A 90 -10.56 -6.41 -5.93
N TYR A 91 -9.27 -6.51 -6.27
CA TYR A 91 -8.24 -7.00 -5.36
C TYR A 91 -8.08 -6.12 -4.12
N ALA A 92 -8.12 -4.79 -4.28
CA ALA A 92 -8.07 -3.88 -3.15
C ALA A 92 -9.21 -4.11 -2.15
N LYS A 93 -10.43 -4.41 -2.64
CA LYS A 93 -11.56 -4.78 -1.77
C LYS A 93 -11.31 -6.06 -0.99
N LEU A 94 -10.73 -7.08 -1.63
CA LEU A 94 -10.37 -8.33 -0.94
C LEU A 94 -9.32 -8.09 0.16
N LEU A 95 -8.43 -7.11 -0.03
CA LEU A 95 -7.38 -6.74 0.93
C LEU A 95 -7.87 -5.82 2.07
N GLU A 96 -9.14 -5.39 2.09
CA GLU A 96 -9.70 -4.53 3.15
C GLU A 96 -9.41 -5.01 4.58
N PRO A 97 -9.49 -6.32 4.91
CA PRO A 97 -9.13 -6.82 6.24
C PRO A 97 -7.70 -6.49 6.67
N LEU A 98 -6.76 -6.38 5.72
CA LEU A 98 -5.36 -6.05 5.97
C LEU A 98 -5.05 -4.57 5.71
N ALA A 99 -5.97 -3.82 5.08
CA ALA A 99 -5.71 -2.47 4.57
C ALA A 99 -5.31 -1.47 5.68
N HIS A 100 -5.75 -1.69 6.92
CA HIS A 100 -5.42 -0.84 8.04
C HIS A 100 -3.99 -1.08 8.57
N LEU A 101 -3.34 -2.19 8.25
CA LEU A 101 -2.04 -2.53 8.80
C LEU A 101 -0.94 -1.64 8.19
N PRO A 102 0.02 -1.16 8.99
CA PRO A 102 1.27 -0.63 8.45
C PRO A 102 1.97 -1.65 7.55
N LEU A 103 2.66 -1.20 6.52
CA LEU A 103 3.46 -2.09 5.66
C LEU A 103 4.47 -2.89 6.50
N ALA A 104 5.14 -2.27 7.48
CA ALA A 104 6.06 -2.94 8.41
C ALA A 104 5.42 -4.06 9.24
N ALA A 105 4.12 -4.01 9.48
CA ALA A 105 3.41 -4.99 10.28
C ALA A 105 2.97 -6.22 9.46
N LEU A 106 3.21 -6.21 8.14
CA LEU A 106 2.94 -7.37 7.30
C LEU A 106 4.01 -8.43 7.55
N SER A 107 3.57 -9.61 7.94
CA SER A 107 4.41 -10.79 8.11
C SER A 107 3.96 -11.90 7.16
N VAL A 108 4.86 -12.86 6.91
CA VAL A 108 4.57 -14.06 6.11
C VAL A 108 3.37 -14.79 6.70
N ALA A 109 3.42 -15.17 7.98
CA ALA A 109 2.35 -15.90 8.66
C ALA A 109 0.98 -15.20 8.57
N ARG A 110 0.94 -13.87 8.65
CA ARG A 110 -0.31 -13.11 8.52
C ARG A 110 -0.87 -13.18 7.10
N LEU A 111 -0.02 -13.07 6.08
CA LEU A 111 -0.44 -13.20 4.69
C LEU A 111 -0.93 -14.61 4.39
N GLU A 112 -0.25 -15.63 4.92
CA GLU A 112 -0.63 -17.04 4.74
C GLU A 112 -1.98 -17.34 5.39
N ALA A 113 -2.19 -16.91 6.63
CA ALA A 113 -3.47 -17.03 7.32
C ALA A 113 -4.61 -16.35 6.53
N PHE A 114 -4.35 -15.13 6.03
CA PHE A 114 -5.30 -14.41 5.20
C PHE A 114 -5.60 -15.15 3.88
N TYR A 115 -4.60 -15.72 3.20
CA TYR A 115 -4.80 -16.48 1.98
C TYR A 115 -5.55 -17.79 2.23
N ALA A 116 -5.29 -18.46 3.36
CA ALA A 116 -6.00 -19.66 3.75
C ALA A 116 -7.49 -19.37 3.94
N GLU A 117 -7.86 -18.32 4.68
CA GLU A 117 -9.24 -17.87 4.83
C GLU A 117 -9.89 -17.54 3.48
N LEU A 118 -9.18 -16.78 2.64
CA LEU A 118 -9.71 -16.36 1.35
C LEU A 118 -9.89 -17.54 0.37
N SER A 119 -9.05 -18.57 0.47
CA SER A 119 -9.14 -19.76 -0.37
C SER A 119 -10.44 -20.56 -0.20
N GLY A 120 -11.11 -20.43 0.95
CA GLY A 120 -12.44 -20.99 1.19
C GLY A 120 -13.59 -20.15 0.60
N ARG A 121 -13.29 -18.93 0.12
CA ARG A 121 -14.28 -17.95 -0.34
C ARG A 121 -14.19 -17.63 -1.83
N ILE A 122 -13.01 -17.79 -2.44
CA ILE A 122 -12.77 -17.47 -3.86
C ILE A 122 -12.04 -18.61 -4.56
N GLY A 123 -12.21 -18.69 -5.89
CA GLY A 123 -11.53 -19.70 -6.71
C GLY A 123 -10.00 -19.57 -6.70
N GLN A 124 -9.30 -20.69 -6.86
CA GLN A 124 -7.84 -20.78 -6.80
C GLN A 124 -7.13 -19.86 -7.81
N SER A 125 -7.63 -19.78 -9.05
CA SER A 125 -7.09 -18.86 -10.05
C SER A 125 -7.25 -17.40 -9.65
N HIS A 126 -8.34 -17.06 -8.97
CA HIS A 126 -8.58 -15.70 -8.47
C HIS A 126 -7.61 -15.35 -7.33
N LEU A 127 -7.39 -16.30 -6.41
CA LEU A 127 -6.41 -16.17 -5.33
C LEU A 127 -4.98 -16.03 -5.88
N ALA A 128 -4.61 -16.82 -6.90
CA ALA A 128 -3.30 -16.73 -7.54
C ALA A 128 -3.05 -15.35 -8.17
N HIS A 129 -4.05 -14.77 -8.83
CA HIS A 129 -3.96 -13.42 -9.37
C HIS A 129 -3.85 -12.35 -8.28
N LEU A 130 -4.62 -12.46 -7.20
CA LEU A 130 -4.52 -11.56 -6.04
C LEU A 130 -3.11 -11.61 -5.42
N ARG A 131 -2.56 -12.81 -5.23
CA ARG A 131 -1.20 -13.01 -4.70
C ARG A 131 -0.16 -12.36 -5.60
N SER A 132 -0.26 -12.57 -6.92
CA SER A 132 0.64 -11.95 -7.91
C SER A 132 0.55 -10.43 -7.89
N PHE A 133 -0.66 -9.88 -7.77
CA PHE A 133 -0.89 -8.44 -7.63
C PHE A 133 -0.25 -7.88 -6.35
N LEU A 134 -0.50 -8.49 -5.19
CA LEU A 134 0.05 -8.04 -3.92
C LEU A 134 1.58 -8.14 -3.91
N LYS A 135 2.13 -9.23 -4.47
CA LYS A 135 3.56 -9.43 -4.63
C LYS A 135 4.21 -8.31 -5.44
N ALA A 136 3.63 -7.96 -6.58
CA ALA A 136 4.12 -6.86 -7.41
C ALA A 136 4.05 -5.49 -6.68
N ALA A 137 2.96 -5.24 -5.96
CA ALA A 137 2.80 -4.01 -5.17
C ALA A 137 3.85 -3.91 -4.05
N LEU A 138 4.10 -4.99 -3.30
CA LEU A 138 5.07 -4.99 -2.20
C LEU A 138 6.52 -5.01 -2.69
N ARG A 139 6.83 -5.63 -3.84
CA ARG A 139 8.12 -5.44 -4.52
C ARG A 139 8.39 -3.98 -4.85
N LYS A 140 7.36 -3.26 -5.31
CA LYS A 140 7.49 -1.81 -5.52
C LYS A 140 7.71 -1.08 -4.20
N ALA A 141 7.06 -1.47 -3.10
CA ALA A 141 7.31 -0.87 -1.78
C ALA A 141 8.78 -1.03 -1.33
N VAL A 142 9.38 -2.22 -1.58
CA VAL A 142 10.80 -2.47 -1.31
C VAL A 142 11.70 -1.56 -2.14
N ARG A 143 11.46 -1.47 -3.46
CA ARG A 143 12.26 -0.61 -4.35
C ARG A 143 12.26 0.87 -3.94
N TYR A 144 11.18 1.34 -3.31
CA TYR A 144 11.05 2.72 -2.87
C TYR A 144 11.42 2.90 -1.38
N GLY A 145 11.99 1.87 -0.73
CA GLY A 145 12.47 1.95 0.65
C GLY A 145 11.38 1.93 1.73
N TYR A 146 10.13 1.59 1.38
CA TYR A 146 9.04 1.46 2.37
C TYR A 146 9.08 0.14 3.13
N LEU A 147 9.79 -0.85 2.59
CA LEU A 147 10.03 -2.16 3.18
C LEU A 147 11.47 -2.55 2.91
N GLN A 148 12.12 -3.21 3.86
CA GLN A 148 13.42 -3.83 3.60
C GLN A 148 13.27 -5.10 2.76
N HIS A 149 12.22 -5.90 3.04
CA HIS A 149 11.88 -7.09 2.28
C HIS A 149 10.36 -7.24 2.13
N SER A 150 9.92 -7.95 1.08
CA SER A 150 8.51 -8.20 0.83
C SER A 150 8.08 -9.54 1.45
N PRO A 151 7.18 -9.57 2.45
CA PRO A 151 6.67 -10.83 3.02
C PRO A 151 5.89 -11.66 1.99
N ALA A 152 5.37 -11.04 0.92
CA ALA A 152 4.68 -11.74 -0.16
C ALA A 152 5.63 -12.50 -1.13
N GLU A 153 6.96 -12.40 -0.97
CA GLU A 153 7.88 -13.25 -1.72
C GLU A 153 7.78 -14.71 -1.32
N VAL A 154 7.61 -14.95 -0.02
CA VAL A 154 7.70 -16.28 0.60
C VAL A 154 6.32 -16.83 0.96
N ALA A 155 5.34 -15.97 1.23
CA ALA A 155 4.01 -16.39 1.67
C ALA A 155 3.31 -17.36 0.69
N VAL A 156 2.95 -18.54 1.21
CA VAL A 156 2.25 -19.60 0.49
C VAL A 156 0.78 -19.66 0.89
N ALA A 157 -0.10 -19.94 -0.06
CA ALA A 157 -1.49 -20.27 0.27
C ALA A 157 -1.55 -21.74 0.70
N HIS A 158 -1.59 -22.00 2.00
CA HIS A 158 -1.90 -23.31 2.52
C HIS A 158 -3.42 -23.54 2.48
N ARG A 159 -3.85 -24.70 1.99
CA ARG A 159 -5.25 -25.11 2.05
C ARG A 159 -5.53 -25.52 3.51
N LEU A 160 -6.59 -25.00 4.12
CA LEU A 160 -7.11 -25.60 5.35
C LEU A 160 -7.70 -26.95 4.94
N ALA A 161 -7.13 -28.02 5.48
CA ALA A 161 -7.55 -29.40 5.26
C ALA A 161 -8.98 -29.63 5.78
#